data_AF-A0A7C0USJ0-F1
#
_entry.id   AF-A0A7C0USJ0-F1
#
_cell.length_a   1.000
_cell.length_b   1.000
_cell.length_c   1.000
_cell.angle_alpha   90.00
_cell.angle_beta   90.00
_cell.angle_gamma   90.00
#
_symmetry.space_group_name_H-M   'P 1'
#
loop_
_entity.id
_entity.type
_entity.pdbx_description
1 polymer ?
#
loop_
_entity_poly.entity_id
_entity_poly.type
_entity_poly.pdbx_seq_one_letter_code
_entity_poly.pdbx_strand_id
1 'polypeptide(L)'
;MDLKTLHKITYGLYLVTSKNGEKINGQIANTVFQVTSDPPRISVTINKKNLTHEFIEKSRVFAVSVLSKETPLKFIGNFGFKSGRDI
;
A
#
# COMPACT_ATOMS: atom_id res chain seq x y z
N MET A 1 -5.01 11.03 -25.64
CA MET A 1 -5.04 11.28 -24.19
C MET A 1 -3.63 11.61 -23.73
N ASP A 2 -3.42 12.76 -23.08
CA ASP A 2 -2.10 13.11 -22.51
C ASP A 2 -1.97 12.54 -21.09
N LEU A 3 -1.22 11.44 -20.96
CA LEU A 3 -1.00 10.75 -19.69
C LEU A 3 -0.22 11.58 -18.67
N LYS A 4 0.54 12.61 -19.09
CA LYS A 4 1.28 13.49 -18.17
C LYS A 4 0.35 14.22 -17.20
N THR A 5 -0.91 14.40 -17.58
CA THR A 5 -1.94 14.98 -16.72
C THR A 5 -2.12 14.20 -15.41
N LEU A 6 -1.97 12.87 -15.43
CA LEU A 6 -2.12 12.02 -14.24
C LEU A 6 -1.02 12.26 -13.19
N HIS A 7 0.15 12.75 -13.60
CA HIS A 7 1.25 13.05 -12.69
C HIS A 7 0.99 14.29 -11.82
N LYS A 8 -0.03 15.09 -12.16
CA LYS A 8 -0.45 16.24 -11.35
C LYS A 8 -1.28 15.83 -10.13
N ILE A 9 -1.76 14.58 -10.08
CA ILE A 9 -2.54 14.07 -8.94
C ILE A 9 -1.59 13.85 -7.77
N THR A 10 -1.93 14.43 -6.61
CA THR A 10 -1.13 14.32 -5.39
C THR A 10 -1.45 13.05 -4.63
N TYR A 11 -0.40 12.44 -4.07
CA TYR A 11 -0.49 11.28 -3.21
C TYR A 11 0.45 11.44 -2.01
N GLY A 12 0.11 10.79 -0.90
CA GLY A 12 1.11 10.45 0.12
C GLY A 12 1.92 9.22 -0.27
N LEU A 13 2.78 8.77 0.63
CA LEU A 13 3.49 7.49 0.51
C LEU A 13 3.23 6.66 1.77
N TYR A 14 2.80 5.42 1.58
CA TYR A 14 2.32 4.57 2.66
C TYR A 14 2.92 3.18 2.56
N LEU A 15 3.11 2.53 3.71
CA LEU A 15 3.28 1.09 3.80
C LEU A 15 1.91 0.47 4.10
N VAL A 16 1.41 -0.36 3.18
CA VAL A 16 0.18 -1.14 3.38
C VAL A 16 0.57 -2.55 3.74
N THR A 17 0.09 -3.05 4.88
CA THR A 17 0.37 -4.41 5.35
C THR A 17 -0.90 -5.21 5.55
N SER A 18 -0.75 -6.53 5.50
CA SER A 18 -1.80 -7.48 5.83
C SER A 18 -1.17 -8.80 6.29
N LYS A 19 -2.00 -9.77 6.68
CA LYS A 19 -1.55 -11.05 7.20
C LYS A 19 -2.27 -12.22 6.53
N ASN A 20 -1.67 -13.40 6.61
CA ASN A 20 -2.31 -14.67 6.30
C ASN A 20 -1.87 -15.69 7.35
N GLY A 21 -2.76 -15.96 8.33
CA GLY A 21 -2.37 -16.64 9.57
C GLY A 21 -1.33 -15.83 10.34
N GLU A 22 -0.21 -16.46 10.66
CA GLU A 22 0.93 -15.83 11.36
C GLU A 22 1.87 -15.05 10.42
N LYS A 23 1.76 -15.26 9.10
CA LYS A 23 2.61 -14.57 8.13
C LYS A 23 2.11 -13.15 7.91
N ILE A 24 3.03 -12.18 7.93
CA ILE A 24 2.77 -10.77 7.63
C ILE A 24 3.45 -10.42 6.32
N ASN A 25 2.79 -9.60 5.51
CA ASN A 25 3.38 -9.04 4.30
C ASN A 25 3.04 -7.55 4.17
N GLY A 26 3.88 -6.80 3.47
CA GLY A 26 3.68 -5.39 3.21
C GLY A 26 4.11 -4.98 1.81
N GLN A 27 3.56 -3.86 1.34
CA GLN A 27 4.05 -3.18 0.15
C GLN A 27 3.95 -1.66 0.27
N ILE A 28 4.77 -0.94 -0.49
CA ILE A 28 4.55 0.49 -0.70
C ILE A 28 3.31 0.70 -1.57
N ALA A 29 2.48 1.68 -1.20
CA ALA A 29 1.38 2.17 -2.01
C ALA A 29 1.26 3.69 -1.83
N ASN A 30 0.91 4.39 -2.91
CA ASN A 30 0.58 5.81 -2.87
C ASN A 30 -0.94 6.05 -2.88
N THR A 31 -1.71 5.11 -3.43
CA THR A 31 -3.15 5.22 -3.63
C THR A 31 -3.91 4.79 -2.36
N VAL A 32 -3.87 5.65 -1.35
CA VAL A 32 -4.56 5.50 -0.07
C VAL A 32 -5.29 6.79 0.26
N PHE A 33 -6.61 6.70 0.50
CA PHE A 33 -7.44 7.88 0.76
C PHE A 33 -8.58 7.56 1.71
N GLN A 34 -8.93 8.53 2.57
CA GLN A 34 -10.19 8.50 3.28
C GLN A 34 -11.34 8.70 2.29
N VAL A 35 -12.39 7.87 2.40
CA VAL A 35 -13.56 7.92 1.50
C VAL A 35 -14.85 8.35 2.21
N THR A 36 -14.96 8.14 3.52
CA THR A 36 -16.04 8.71 4.35
C THR A 36 -15.54 9.15 5.72
N SER A 37 -16.24 10.12 6.32
CA SER A 37 -15.99 10.61 7.69
C SER A 37 -16.78 9.85 8.74
N ASP A 38 -18.03 9.49 8.46
CA ASP A 38 -18.89 8.76 9.39
C ASP A 38 -19.69 7.63 8.67
N PRO A 39 -19.41 6.34 8.96
CA PRO A 39 -18.24 5.89 9.72
C PRO A 39 -16.94 6.22 8.96
N PRO A 40 -15.81 6.38 9.66
CA PRO A 40 -14.54 6.62 9.00
C PRO A 40 -14.14 5.41 8.15
N ARG A 41 -13.94 5.61 6.86
CA ARG A 41 -13.51 4.56 5.92
C ARG A 41 -12.32 5.00 5.09
N ILE A 42 -11.39 4.09 4.85
CA ILE A 42 -10.21 4.28 4.01
C ILE A 42 -10.27 3.28 2.86
N SER A 43 -9.91 3.73 1.67
CA SER A 43 -9.68 2.89 0.50
C SER A 43 -8.20 2.78 0.19
N VAL A 44 -7.77 1.58 -0.20
CA VAL A 44 -6.44 1.29 -0.72
C VAL A 44 -6.57 0.61 -2.08
N THR A 45 -5.81 1.05 -3.08
CA THR A 45 -5.77 0.40 -4.40
C THR A 45 -4.50 -0.41 -4.53
N ILE A 46 -4.64 -1.73 -4.60
CA ILE A 46 -3.52 -2.67 -4.61
C ILE A 46 -3.57 -3.53 -5.88
N ASN A 47 -2.42 -3.69 -6.55
CA ASN A 47 -2.31 -4.53 -7.73
C ASN A 47 -2.59 -6.00 -7.36
N LYS A 48 -3.50 -6.66 -8.09
CA LYS A 48 -3.90 -8.07 -7.86
C LYS A 48 -2.74 -9.06 -7.94
N LYS A 49 -1.64 -8.71 -8.61
CA LYS A 49 -0.43 -9.55 -8.71
C LYS A 49 0.44 -9.52 -7.45
N ASN A 50 0.19 -8.60 -6.52
CA ASN A 50 1.04 -8.43 -5.34
C ASN A 50 0.60 -9.38 -4.22
N LEU A 51 1.56 -9.95 -3.50
CA LEU A 51 1.27 -10.83 -2.35
C LEU A 51 0.41 -10.14 -1.28
N THR A 52 0.60 -8.83 -1.07
CA THR A 52 -0.20 -8.05 -0.12
C THR A 52 -1.68 -8.05 -0.50
N HIS A 53 -2.03 -8.00 -1.80
CA HIS A 53 -3.42 -8.10 -2.23
C HIS A 53 -4.04 -9.43 -1.78
N GLU A 54 -3.36 -10.55 -2.03
CA GLU A 54 -3.84 -11.86 -1.62
C GLU A 54 -4.00 -11.99 -0.10
N PHE A 55 -3.11 -11.37 0.68
CA PHE A 55 -3.22 -11.37 2.14
C PHE A 55 -4.43 -10.54 2.59
N ILE A 56 -4.67 -9.37 1.98
CA ILE A 56 -5.85 -8.54 2.25
C ILE A 56 -7.13 -9.29 1.87
N GLU A 57 -7.16 -9.95 0.73
CA GLU A 57 -8.33 -10.69 0.24
C GLU A 57 -8.68 -11.85 1.18
N LYS A 58 -7.68 -12.61 1.63
CA LYS A 58 -7.86 -13.76 2.54
C LYS A 58 -8.23 -13.32 3.96
N SER A 59 -7.52 -12.35 4.51
CA SER A 59 -7.69 -11.95 5.92
C SER A 59 -8.78 -10.92 6.14
N ARG A 60 -9.21 -10.22 5.07
CA ARG A 60 -10.18 -9.11 5.11
C ARG A 60 -9.74 -7.96 6.02
N VAL A 61 -8.46 -7.88 6.35
CA VAL A 61 -7.87 -6.82 7.16
C VAL A 61 -6.61 -6.25 6.49
N PHE A 62 -6.37 -4.97 6.72
CA PHE A 62 -5.14 -4.30 6.34
C PHE A 62 -4.79 -3.23 7.37
N ALA A 63 -3.52 -2.84 7.42
CA ALA A 63 -3.06 -1.66 8.14
C ALA A 63 -2.33 -0.72 7.18
N VAL A 64 -2.35 0.57 7.51
CA VAL A 64 -1.69 1.63 6.74
C VAL A 64 -0.75 2.39 7.67
N SER A 65 0.52 2.46 7.31
CA SER A 65 1.50 3.34 7.96
C SER A 65 1.85 4.50 7.05
N VAL A 66 1.65 5.73 7.51
CA VAL A 66 2.07 6.95 6.81
C VAL A 66 3.58 7.10 6.95
N LEU A 67 4.30 7.17 5.83
CA LEU A 67 5.75 7.29 5.85
C LEU A 67 6.19 8.74 6.09
N SER A 68 7.22 8.92 6.93
CA SER A 68 7.84 10.24 7.12
C SER A 68 8.70 10.60 5.90
N LYS A 69 8.99 11.89 5.72
CA LYS A 69 9.83 12.38 4.62
C LYS A 69 11.28 11.90 4.74
N GLU A 70 11.69 11.55 5.95
CA GLU A 70 13.02 11.05 6.32
C GLU A 70 13.15 9.53 6.14
N THR A 71 12.08 8.83 5.70
CA THR A 71 12.10 7.38 5.48
C THR A 71 13.22 6.99 4.50
N PRO A 72 14.16 6.12 4.89
CA PRO A 72 15.28 5.75 4.02
C PRO A 72 14.82 5.10 2.72
N LEU A 73 15.45 5.47 1.60
CA LEU A 73 15.16 4.86 0.28
C LEU A 73 15.33 3.33 0.29
N LYS A 74 16.29 2.81 1.08
CA LYS A 74 16.48 1.37 1.26
C LYS A 74 15.25 0.69 1.88
N PHE A 75 14.59 1.35 2.84
CA PHE A 75 13.36 0.84 3.44
C PHE A 75 12.23 0.82 2.40
N ILE A 76 12.05 1.90 1.64
CA ILE A 76 11.08 1.97 0.54
C ILE A 76 11.37 0.87 -0.48
N GLY A 77 12.63 0.65 -0.83
CA GLY A 77 13.03 -0.36 -1.80
C GLY A 77 12.71 -1.79 -1.39
N ASN A 78 12.81 -2.11 -0.10
CA ASN A 78 12.46 -3.43 0.43
C ASN A 78 10.98 -3.76 0.23
N PHE A 79 10.08 -2.78 0.33
CA PHE A 79 8.63 -2.96 0.20
C PHE A 79 8.05 -2.51 -1.14
N GLY A 80 8.81 -1.79 -1.97
CA GLY A 80 8.33 -1.14 -3.19
C GLY A 80 8.85 -1.78 -4.48
N PHE A 81 10.00 -2.46 -4.44
CA PHE A 81 10.63 -3.05 -5.64
C PHE A 81 10.70 -4.57 -5.63
N LYS A 82 10.33 -5.21 -4.52
CA LYS A 82 10.30 -6.67 -4.37
C LYS A 82 8.95 -7.12 -3.85
N SER A 83 8.47 -8.25 -4.35
CA SER A 83 7.33 -8.92 -3.73
C SER A 83 7.83 -9.63 -2.47
N GLY A 84 7.01 -9.70 -1.42
CA GLY A 84 7.31 -10.56 -0.27
C GLY A 84 7.32 -12.07 -0.60
N ARG A 85 7.10 -12.44 -1.87
CA ARG A 85 7.36 -13.79 -2.38
C ARG A 85 8.83 -14.06 -2.65
N ASP A 86 9.60 -13.01 -2.89
CA ASP A 86 10.99 -13.05 -3.35
C ASP A 86 11.98 -12.68 -2.23
N ILE A 87 11.49 -12.66 -0.99
CA ILE A 87 12.21 -12.35 0.25
C ILE A 87 12.02 -13.53 1.19
#